data_AF-A0A529YDX3-F1
#
_entry.id   AF-A0A529YDX3-F1
#
_cell.length_a   1.000
_cell.length_b   1.000
_cell.length_c   1.000
_cell.angle_alpha   90.00
_cell.angle_beta   90.00
_cell.angle_gamma   90.00
#
_symmetry.space_group_name_H-M   'P 1'
#
loop_
_entity.id
_entity.type
_entity.pdbx_description
1 polymer ?
#
loop_
_entity_poly.entity_id
_entity_poly.type
_entity_poly.pdbx_seq_one_letter_code
_entity_poly.pdbx_strand_id
1 'polypeptide(L)' 'MPGTQGPLNAFLDLRQMPVANAELGPLAGLRLAVKDIYDVAGYRTGCGNPQKYEEAHAASRTAQA' A
#
# COMPACT_ATOMS: atom_id res chain seq x y z
N MET A 1 -15.82 9.29 11.28
CA MET A 1 -14.84 8.87 10.26
C MET A 1 -14.41 7.46 10.63
N PRO A 2 -14.85 6.42 9.92
CA PRO A 2 -14.51 5.05 10.28
C PRO A 2 -13.00 4.81 10.06
N GLY A 3 -12.33 4.27 11.09
CA GLY A 3 -11.29 3.25 10.92
C GLY A 3 -9.88 3.67 10.50
N THR A 4 -9.34 4.81 10.91
CA THR A 4 -7.91 5.06 10.65
C THR A 4 -7.01 4.13 11.46
N GLN A 5 -6.01 3.52 10.82
CA GLN A 5 -5.04 2.67 11.50
C GLN A 5 -4.00 3.58 12.21
N GLY A 6 -4.01 3.58 13.54
CA GLY A 6 -3.08 4.32 14.39
C GLY A 6 -3.52 5.76 14.74
N PRO A 7 -2.84 6.43 15.69
CA PRO A 7 -3.30 7.69 16.28
C PRO A 7 -3.14 8.93 15.37
N LEU A 8 -2.44 8.79 14.25
CA LEU A 8 -2.04 9.91 13.39
C LEU A 8 -2.81 10.01 12.07
N ASN A 9 -3.74 9.08 11.81
CA ASN A 9 -4.46 9.00 10.52
C ASN A 9 -3.51 8.94 9.30
N ALA A 10 -2.36 8.29 9.46
CA ALA A 10 -1.31 8.25 8.45
C ALA A 10 -1.52 7.15 7.38
N PHE A 11 -2.40 6.18 7.65
CA PHE A 11 -2.65 5.03 6.78
C PHE A 11 -4.12 4.97 6.36
N LEU A 12 -4.33 4.52 5.12
CA LEU A 12 -5.65 4.18 4.62
C LEU A 12 -6.19 2.94 5.33
N ASP A 13 -7.51 2.85 5.50
CA ASP A 13 -8.18 1.67 6.07
C ASP A 13 -8.30 0.55 5.03
N LEU A 14 -7.15 0.00 4.66
CA LEU A 14 -7.03 -1.09 3.69
C LEU A 14 -6.61 -2.37 4.39
N ARG A 15 -7.16 -3.50 3.91
CA ARG A 15 -6.73 -4.83 4.35
C ARG A 15 -5.24 -4.99 4.09
N GLN A 16 -4.48 -5.33 5.13
CA GLN A 16 -3.07 -5.70 4.98
C GLN A 16 -2.96 -7.07 4.31
N MET A 17 -2.46 -7.09 3.08
CA MET A 17 -2.15 -8.28 2.30
C MET A 17 -0.65 -8.62 2.39
N PRO A 18 -0.28 -9.91 2.38
CA PRO A 18 1.11 -10.31 2.24
C PRO A 18 1.71 -9.74 0.95
N VAL A 19 2.86 -9.08 1.06
CA VAL A 19 3.62 -8.54 -0.07
C VAL A 19 4.91 -9.31 -0.20
N ALA A 20 5.21 -9.77 -1.42
CA ALA A 20 6.46 -10.46 -1.73
C ALA A 20 7.65 -9.55 -1.36
N ASN A 21 8.60 -10.11 -0.63
CA ASN A 21 9.80 -9.41 -0.17
C ASN A 21 10.98 -10.38 -0.12
N ALA A 22 12.20 -9.85 -0.11
CA ALA A 22 13.40 -10.67 0.02
C ALA A 22 13.61 -11.07 1.50
N GLU A 23 13.87 -12.35 1.74
CA GLU A 23 14.11 -12.88 3.09
C GLU A 23 15.47 -12.44 3.68
N LEU A 24 16.41 -12.01 2.83
CA LEU A 24 17.78 -11.63 3.19
C LEU A 24 18.17 -10.28 2.58
N GLY A 25 19.14 -9.60 3.20
CA GLY A 25 19.68 -8.32 2.75
C GLY A 25 19.56 -7.22 3.81
N PRO A 26 20.09 -6.01 3.54
CA PRO A 26 20.17 -4.93 4.52
C PRO A 26 18.80 -4.41 5.00
N LEU A 27 17.72 -4.73 4.30
CA LEU A 27 16.35 -4.33 4.66
C LEU A 27 15.48 -5.51 5.15
N ALA A 28 16.02 -6.72 5.22
CA ALA A 28 15.27 -7.90 5.66
C ALA A 28 14.74 -7.71 7.09
N GLY A 29 13.47 -8.06 7.31
CA GLY A 29 12.78 -7.90 8.60
C GLY A 29 12.34 -6.46 8.93
N LEU A 30 12.71 -5.46 8.12
CA LEU A 30 12.20 -4.10 8.28
C LEU A 30 10.81 -3.94 7.63
N ARG A 31 10.05 -2.96 8.12
CA ARG A 31 8.74 -2.59 7.59
C ARG A 31 8.83 -1.27 6.83
N LEU A 32 8.15 -1.19 5.70
CA LEU A 32 8.05 0.01 4.87
C LEU A 32 6.59 0.46 4.76
N ALA A 33 6.34 1.75 4.95
CA ALA A 33 5.10 2.39 4.53
C ALA A 33 5.27 2.95 3.11
N VAL A 34 4.32 2.65 2.23
CA VAL A 34 4.35 3.12 0.84
C VAL A 34 3.27 4.18 0.67
N LYS A 35 3.64 5.32 0.08
CA LYS A 35 2.66 6.37 -0.25
C LYS A 35 1.70 5.85 -1.31
N ASP A 36 0.41 6.18 -1.19
CA ASP A 36 -0.67 5.78 -2.11
C ASP A 36 -0.59 6.45 -3.50
N ILE A 37 0.60 6.48 -4.10
CA ILE A 37 0.88 6.92 -5.47
C ILE A 37 1.80 5.91 -6.19
N TYR A 38 2.28 4.89 -5.48
CA TYR A 38 3.08 3.81 -6.01
C TYR A 38 2.26 2.53 -6.03
N ASP A 39 2.28 1.83 -7.15
CA ASP A 39 1.66 0.52 -7.23
C ASP A 39 2.38 -0.49 -6.34
N VAL A 40 1.59 -1.23 -5.57
CA VAL A 40 2.02 -2.43 -4.84
C VAL A 40 1.16 -3.57 -5.35
N ALA A 41 1.78 -4.66 -5.80
CA ALA A 41 1.05 -5.80 -6.34
C ALA A 41 -0.04 -6.29 -5.37
N GLY A 42 -1.27 -6.45 -5.87
CA GLY A 42 -2.44 -6.85 -5.09
C GLY A 42 -3.24 -5.68 -4.48
N TYR A 43 -2.71 -4.46 -4.46
CA TYR A 43 -3.41 -3.27 -3.98
C TYR A 43 -3.93 -2.40 -5.12
N ARG A 44 -5.00 -1.67 -4.84
CA ARG A 44 -5.49 -0.57 -5.69
C ARG A 44 -4.78 0.70 -5.26
N THR A 45 -4.35 1.52 -6.22
CA THR A 45 -3.72 2.82 -5.97
C THR A 45 -4.75 3.94 -6.09
N GLY A 46 -5.01 4.65 -5.00
CA GLY A 46 -6.04 5.69 -4.93
C GLY A 46 -5.54 7.10 -5.25
N CYS A 47 -4.23 7.36 -5.17
CA CYS A 47 -3.67 8.70 -5.35
C CYS A 47 -4.29 9.75 -4.43
N GLY A 48 -4.76 9.35 -3.24
CA GLY A 48 -5.49 10.24 -2.32
C GLY A 48 -6.82 10.77 -2.88
N ASN A 49 -7.39 10.13 -3.89
CA ASN A 49 -8.66 10.49 -4.50
C ASN A 49 -9.65 9.31 -4.45
N PRO A 50 -10.79 9.42 -3.75
CA PRO A 50 -11.77 8.34 -3.62
C PRO A 50 -12.30 7.81 -4.96
N GLN A 51 -12.57 8.69 -5.92
CA GLN A 51 -13.06 8.27 -7.25
C GLN A 51 -12.01 7.45 -8.00
N LYS A 52 -10.74 7.90 -7.96
CA LYS A 52 -9.65 7.12 -8.56
C LYS A 52 -9.52 5.75 -7.91
N TYR A 53 -9.65 5.70 -6.58
CA TYR A 53 -9.64 4.43 -5.87
C TYR A 53 -10.79 3.53 -6.31
N GLU A 54 -12.01 4.04 -6.44
CA GLU A 54 -13.20 3.31 -6.88
C GLU A 54 -13.11 2.77 -8.31
N GLU A 55 -12.44 3.49 -9.21
CA GLU A 55 -12.21 3.09 -10.61
C GLU A 55 -10.98 2.18 -10.77
N ALA A 56 -10.04 2.23 -9.83
CA ALA A 56 -8.78 1.49 -9.91
C ALA A 56 -8.99 -0.02 -9.80
N HIS A 57 -8.13 -0.79 -10.44
CA HIS A 57 -8.02 -2.23 -10.27
C HIS A 57 -6.80 -2.54 -9.39
N ALA A 58 -6.76 -3.74 -8.80
CA ALA A 58 -5.57 -4.18 -8.10
C ALA A 58 -4.39 -4.27 -9.08
N ALA A 59 -3.26 -3.69 -8.71
CA ALA A 59 -2.06 -3.72 -9.53
C ALA A 59 -1.52 -5.15 -9.65
N SER A 60 -1.14 -5.55 -10.86
CA SER A 60 -0.53 -6.86 -11.13
C SER A 60 0.96 -6.90 -10.76
N ARG A 61 1.60 -5.74 -10.61
CA ARG A 61 3.02 -5.60 -10.29
C ARG A 61 3.28 -4.41 -9.38
N THR A 62 4.33 -4.50 -8.57
CA THR A 62 4.86 -3.37 -7.81
C THR A 62 5.61 -2.41 -8.74
N ALA A 63 5.60 -1.12 -8.41
CA ALA A 63 6.35 -0.09 -9.12
C ALA A 63 7.84 -0.47 -9.28
N GLN A 64 8.45 -0.06 -10.38
CA GLN A 64 9.89 -0.24 -10.60
C GLN A 64 10.69 0.74 -9.73
N ALA A 65 11.92 0.36 -9.42
CA ALA A 65 12.89 1.20 -8.70
C ALA A 65 13.36 2.38 -9.57
#